data_AF-A0A4Q3FBH5-F1
#
_entry.id   AF-A0A4Q3FBH5-F1
#
_cell.length_a   1.000
_cell.length_b   1.000
_cell.length_c   1.000
_cell.angle_alpha   90.00
_cell.angle_beta   90.00
_cell.angle_gamma   90.00
#
_symmetry.space_group_name_H-M   'P 1'
#
loop_
_entity.id
_entity.type
_entity.pdbx_description
1 polymer ?
#
loop_
_entity_poly.entity_id
_entity_poly.type
_entity_poly.pdbx_seq_one_letter_code
_entity_poly.pdbx_strand_id
1 'polypeptide(L)'
;LYPSPLHYKQVPKLIGDMKATFLLATDTFLQGYARAAEKNDLGSVRYVVAGAERVKAETKRMWEPYGTTILEGYGCTECSPVLAVNTPAAIREGTVGKLLPGIEAKLEPVEGIHEGGRLTVRGPNVMAGYLDPDQPGRIIPPEGGWHDTGDIVVIEDGFVAIRGRAKRFAKLGGEMVSLAAVETMVAKIWPDQNHVVVALPDARKGEQLVLVTETPQADRAALLEAAKQQGFPELWVPRAILVTQAIPVLGNGKIDYGSTRELAASRRSLL
;
A
#
# COMPACT_ATOMS: atom_id res chain seq x y z
N LEU A 1 -2.45 -21.21 -19.22
CA LEU A 1 -2.10 -20.43 -18.00
C LEU A 1 -0.59 -20.42 -17.85
N TYR A 2 0.02 -19.25 -17.65
CA TYR A 2 1.44 -19.14 -17.33
C TYR A 2 1.62 -19.24 -15.80
N PRO A 3 2.61 -19.99 -15.28
CA PRO A 3 2.54 -20.50 -13.91
C PRO A 3 3.02 -19.52 -12.81
N SER A 4 3.78 -18.48 -13.15
CA SER A 4 4.37 -17.60 -12.13
C SER A 4 4.52 -16.15 -12.60
N PRO A 5 4.03 -15.16 -11.83
CA PRO A 5 4.29 -13.74 -12.11
C PRO A 5 5.74 -13.33 -11.77
N LEU A 6 6.50 -14.19 -11.08
CA LEU A 6 7.89 -13.89 -10.68
C LEU A 6 8.90 -14.05 -11.83
N HIS A 7 8.48 -14.58 -12.97
CA HIS A 7 9.35 -14.76 -14.13
C HIS A 7 9.48 -13.45 -14.93
N TYR A 8 10.16 -12.47 -14.33
CA TYR A 8 10.23 -11.08 -14.83
C TYR A 8 10.75 -10.93 -16.26
N LYS A 9 11.54 -11.86 -16.79
CA LYS A 9 12.03 -11.82 -18.19
C LYS A 9 11.06 -12.45 -19.19
N GLN A 10 10.26 -13.41 -18.76
CA GLN A 10 9.35 -14.16 -19.63
C GLN A 10 7.99 -13.48 -19.75
N VAL A 11 7.49 -12.90 -18.66
CA VAL A 11 6.16 -12.27 -18.65
C VAL A 11 6.05 -11.10 -19.62
N PRO A 12 7.01 -10.14 -19.70
CA PRO A 12 6.95 -9.06 -20.69
C PRO A 12 6.89 -9.57 -22.13
N LYS A 13 7.70 -10.57 -22.47
CA LYS A 13 7.72 -11.18 -23.81
C LYS A 13 6.35 -11.77 -24.15
N LEU A 14 5.75 -12.50 -23.22
CA LEU A 14 4.40 -13.04 -23.38
C LEU A 14 3.33 -11.96 -23.54
N ILE A 15 3.44 -10.84 -22.81
CA ILE A 15 2.56 -9.66 -22.98
C ILE A 15 2.65 -9.16 -24.42
N GLY A 16 3.85 -9.01 -24.95
CA GLY A 16 4.13 -8.58 -26.32
C GLY A 16 3.58 -9.57 -27.36
N ASP A 17 3.89 -10.85 -27.21
CA ASP A 17 3.46 -11.93 -28.11
C ASP A 17 1.92 -12.05 -28.18
N MET A 18 1.25 -11.95 -27.03
CA MET A 18 -0.21 -11.99 -26.95
C MET A 18 -0.87 -10.66 -27.36
N LYS A 19 -0.09 -9.58 -27.49
CA LYS A 19 -0.58 -8.22 -27.72
C LYS A 19 -1.63 -7.80 -26.67
N ALA A 20 -1.36 -8.11 -25.40
CA ALA A 20 -2.30 -7.84 -24.32
C ALA A 20 -2.52 -6.32 -24.17
N THR A 21 -3.78 -5.87 -24.29
CA THR A 21 -4.10 -4.44 -24.19
C THR A 21 -4.48 -3.97 -22.78
N PHE A 22 -4.73 -4.92 -21.88
CA PHE A 22 -5.00 -4.72 -20.46
C PHE A 22 -4.11 -5.62 -19.63
N LEU A 23 -3.57 -5.08 -18.53
CA LEU A 23 -2.79 -5.83 -17.56
C LEU A 23 -3.32 -5.57 -16.15
N LEU A 24 -3.48 -6.63 -15.36
CA LEU A 24 -3.79 -6.54 -13.93
C LEU A 24 -2.56 -7.00 -13.16
N ALA A 25 -2.00 -6.12 -12.34
CA ALA A 25 -0.76 -6.40 -11.63
C ALA A 25 -0.65 -5.55 -10.36
N THR A 26 0.33 -5.85 -9.52
CA THR A 26 0.69 -5.00 -8.39
C THR A 26 1.88 -4.10 -8.77
N ASP A 27 2.13 -3.04 -8.00
CA ASP A 27 3.26 -2.13 -8.22
C ASP A 27 4.60 -2.88 -8.33
N THR A 28 4.83 -3.84 -7.43
CA THR A 28 6.02 -4.70 -7.38
C THR A 28 6.23 -5.43 -8.71
N PHE A 29 5.18 -6.04 -9.26
CA PHE A 29 5.30 -6.75 -10.53
C PHE A 29 5.45 -5.80 -11.71
N LEU A 30 4.78 -4.66 -11.70
CA LEU A 30 4.91 -3.64 -12.74
C LEU A 30 6.34 -3.09 -12.83
N GLN A 31 6.99 -2.84 -11.70
CA GLN A 31 8.41 -2.46 -11.68
C GLN A 31 9.29 -3.58 -12.23
N GLY A 32 9.12 -4.81 -11.74
CA GLY A 32 9.91 -5.95 -12.20
C GLY A 32 9.78 -6.21 -13.70
N TYR A 33 8.57 -6.12 -14.25
CA TYR A 33 8.32 -6.25 -15.69
C TYR A 33 8.95 -5.11 -16.47
N ALA A 34 8.75 -3.85 -16.06
CA ALA A 34 9.32 -2.72 -16.78
C ALA A 34 10.86 -2.70 -16.75
N ARG A 35 11.50 -3.19 -15.67
CA ARG A 35 12.98 -3.32 -15.60
C ARG A 35 13.51 -4.41 -16.53
N ALA A 36 12.74 -5.46 -16.77
CA ALA A 36 13.18 -6.64 -17.54
C ALA A 36 12.70 -6.65 -19.00
N ALA A 37 11.72 -5.80 -19.35
CA ALA A 37 11.14 -5.71 -20.68
C ALA A 37 12.13 -5.19 -21.71
N GLU A 38 12.07 -5.76 -22.92
CA GLU A 38 12.66 -5.17 -24.11
C GLU A 38 11.70 -4.14 -24.74
N LYS A 39 12.21 -3.29 -25.64
CA LYS A 39 11.51 -2.08 -26.14
C LYS A 39 10.06 -2.30 -26.61
N ASN A 40 9.74 -3.48 -27.16
CA ASN A 40 8.43 -3.78 -27.73
C ASN A 40 7.55 -4.68 -26.85
N ASP A 41 8.06 -5.19 -25.73
CA ASP A 41 7.37 -6.19 -24.92
C ASP A 41 6.08 -5.64 -24.31
N LEU A 42 6.09 -4.37 -23.88
CA LEU A 42 4.97 -3.74 -23.16
C LEU A 42 4.16 -2.75 -24.01
N GLY A 43 4.58 -2.48 -25.26
CA GLY A 43 3.99 -1.43 -26.10
C GLY A 43 2.55 -1.68 -26.56
N SER A 44 2.01 -2.88 -26.36
CA SER A 44 0.60 -3.19 -26.66
C SER A 44 -0.36 -2.84 -25.50
N VAL A 45 0.17 -2.61 -24.29
CA VAL A 45 -0.62 -2.38 -23.08
C VAL A 45 -1.14 -0.95 -23.06
N ARG A 46 -2.46 -0.78 -23.15
CA ARG A 46 -3.12 0.53 -23.06
C ARG A 46 -3.43 0.91 -21.63
N TYR A 47 -3.91 -0.05 -20.86
CA TYR A 47 -4.32 0.16 -19.47
C TYR A 47 -3.74 -0.90 -18.54
N VAL A 48 -3.27 -0.43 -17.40
CA VAL A 48 -2.95 -1.28 -16.26
C VAL A 48 -3.97 -1.00 -15.17
N VAL A 49 -4.59 -2.03 -14.60
CA VAL A 49 -5.31 -1.90 -13.33
C VAL A 49 -4.38 -2.38 -12.23
N ALA A 50 -3.86 -1.42 -11.47
CA ALA A 50 -2.90 -1.66 -10.40
C ALA A 50 -3.61 -1.64 -9.04
N GLY A 51 -3.40 -2.66 -8.22
CA GLY A 51 -4.04 -2.74 -6.91
C GLY A 51 -3.24 -3.55 -5.90
N ALA A 52 -3.88 -3.80 -4.75
CA ALA A 52 -3.34 -4.52 -3.60
C ALA A 52 -2.13 -3.86 -2.88
N GLU A 53 -1.53 -2.84 -3.46
CA GLU A 53 -0.52 -1.96 -2.88
C GLU A 53 -0.56 -0.59 -3.56
N ARG A 54 0.04 0.41 -2.93
CA ARG A 54 0.13 1.77 -3.50
C ARG A 54 1.07 1.76 -4.70
N VAL A 55 0.67 2.40 -5.79
CA VAL A 55 1.54 2.56 -6.96
C VAL A 55 2.56 3.67 -6.69
N LYS A 56 3.85 3.36 -6.83
CA LYS A 56 4.93 4.33 -6.66
C LYS A 56 5.02 5.24 -7.89
N ALA A 57 5.48 6.47 -7.67
CA ALA A 57 5.71 7.43 -8.74
C ALA A 57 6.75 6.93 -9.77
N GLU A 58 7.76 6.18 -9.30
CA GLU A 58 8.75 5.52 -10.17
C GLU A 58 8.08 4.56 -11.16
N THR A 59 7.17 3.71 -10.69
CA THR A 59 6.43 2.78 -11.54
C THR A 59 5.67 3.50 -12.64
N LYS A 60 5.00 4.63 -12.32
CA LYS A 60 4.32 5.44 -13.32
C LYS A 60 5.29 5.97 -14.39
N ARG A 61 6.46 6.48 -13.98
CA ARG A 61 7.51 6.96 -14.88
C ARG A 61 8.09 5.85 -15.76
N MET A 62 8.28 4.65 -15.20
CA MET A 62 8.79 3.50 -15.94
C MET A 62 7.84 3.04 -17.06
N TRP A 63 6.54 3.24 -16.88
CA TRP A 63 5.51 2.81 -17.82
C TRP A 63 5.11 3.89 -18.83
N GLU A 64 5.45 5.15 -18.57
CA GLU A 64 5.17 6.30 -19.43
C GLU A 64 5.66 6.13 -20.89
N PRO A 65 6.88 5.60 -21.17
CA PRO A 65 7.36 5.41 -22.55
C PRO A 65 6.51 4.45 -23.40
N TYR A 66 5.72 3.58 -22.77
CA TYR A 66 4.82 2.66 -23.46
C TYR A 66 3.44 3.28 -23.76
N GLY A 67 3.18 4.52 -23.34
CA GLY A 67 1.88 5.19 -23.49
C GLY A 67 0.78 4.56 -22.63
N THR A 68 1.14 3.80 -21.60
CA THR A 68 0.22 3.07 -20.76
C THR A 68 -0.38 3.96 -19.68
N THR A 69 -1.71 3.90 -19.50
CA THR A 69 -2.39 4.56 -18.36
C THR A 69 -2.53 3.58 -17.19
N ILE A 70 -1.91 3.90 -16.06
CA ILE A 70 -2.07 3.12 -14.81
C ILE A 70 -3.28 3.62 -14.03
N LEU A 71 -4.25 2.74 -13.85
CA LEU A 71 -5.48 2.92 -13.09
C LEU A 71 -5.34 2.27 -11.72
N GLU A 72 -5.21 3.09 -10.68
CA GLU A 72 -5.13 2.59 -9.30
C GLU A 72 -6.52 2.12 -8.84
N GLY A 73 -6.58 0.89 -8.30
CA GLY A 73 -7.77 0.26 -7.75
C GLY A 73 -7.54 -0.22 -6.32
N TYR A 74 -8.61 -0.23 -5.55
CA TYR A 74 -8.62 -0.61 -4.14
C TYR A 74 -9.72 -1.63 -3.88
N GLY A 75 -9.40 -2.56 -2.99
CA GLY A 75 -10.37 -3.43 -2.34
C GLY A 75 -9.68 -4.51 -1.54
N CYS A 76 -10.47 -5.48 -1.10
CA CYS A 76 -10.05 -6.60 -0.27
C CYS A 76 -10.72 -7.88 -0.75
N THR A 77 -10.19 -9.03 -0.36
CA THR A 77 -10.74 -10.36 -0.72
C THR A 77 -12.22 -10.47 -0.34
N GLU A 78 -12.56 -9.91 0.81
CA GLU A 78 -13.90 -9.85 1.39
C GLU A 78 -14.89 -9.02 0.56
N CYS A 79 -14.43 -8.31 -0.47
CA CYS A 79 -15.24 -7.46 -1.36
C CYS A 79 -15.08 -7.85 -2.84
N SER A 80 -14.69 -9.09 -3.12
CA SER A 80 -14.76 -9.75 -4.44
C SER A 80 -14.22 -8.99 -5.67
N PRO A 81 -12.94 -8.59 -5.76
CA PRO A 81 -12.04 -8.07 -4.73
C PRO A 81 -11.93 -6.53 -4.78
N VAL A 82 -12.68 -5.85 -5.67
CA VAL A 82 -12.55 -4.41 -5.96
C VAL A 82 -13.70 -3.65 -5.31
N LEU A 83 -13.37 -2.56 -4.61
CA LEU A 83 -14.30 -1.61 -4.01
C LEU A 83 -14.29 -0.26 -4.73
N ALA A 84 -13.12 0.23 -5.14
CA ALA A 84 -12.98 1.49 -5.85
C ALA A 84 -11.93 1.36 -6.96
N VAL A 85 -12.11 2.09 -8.06
CA VAL A 85 -11.14 2.08 -9.16
C VAL A 85 -11.13 3.40 -9.92
N ASN A 86 -9.94 3.89 -10.27
CA ASN A 86 -9.81 4.96 -11.26
C ASN A 86 -10.20 4.42 -12.63
N THR A 87 -10.88 5.24 -13.43
CA THR A 87 -11.23 4.85 -14.81
C THR A 87 -10.63 5.85 -15.79
N PRO A 88 -10.47 5.48 -17.08
CA PRO A 88 -9.99 6.42 -18.08
C PRO A 88 -10.84 7.69 -18.18
N ALA A 89 -12.14 7.61 -17.86
CA ALA A 89 -13.06 8.74 -17.85
C ALA A 89 -13.06 9.55 -16.54
N ALA A 90 -12.55 8.98 -15.44
CA ALA A 90 -12.57 9.58 -14.11
C ALA A 90 -11.35 9.08 -13.31
N ILE A 91 -10.22 9.76 -13.52
CA ILE A 91 -8.97 9.54 -12.80
C ILE A 91 -8.64 10.77 -11.95
N ARG A 92 -8.24 10.55 -10.71
CA ARG A 92 -7.73 11.62 -9.83
C ARG A 92 -6.45 11.13 -9.14
N GLU A 93 -5.35 11.84 -9.37
CA GLU A 93 -4.06 11.51 -8.77
C GLU A 93 -4.14 11.51 -7.24
N GLY A 94 -3.46 10.57 -6.60
CA GLY A 94 -3.49 10.40 -5.14
C GLY A 94 -4.76 9.70 -4.62
N THR A 95 -5.64 9.24 -5.51
CA THR A 95 -6.86 8.48 -5.17
C THR A 95 -6.86 7.12 -5.85
N VAL A 96 -7.69 6.22 -5.35
CA VAL A 96 -7.98 4.90 -5.95
C VAL A 96 -9.28 4.92 -6.77
N GLY A 97 -9.73 6.11 -7.15
CA GLY A 97 -10.95 6.34 -7.92
C GLY A 97 -12.22 6.30 -7.09
N LYS A 98 -13.35 6.09 -7.77
CA LYS A 98 -14.68 6.09 -7.14
C LYS A 98 -15.07 4.69 -6.71
N LEU A 99 -15.91 4.61 -5.67
CA LEU A 99 -16.55 3.34 -5.29
C LEU A 99 -17.34 2.76 -6.47
N LEU A 100 -17.34 1.43 -6.59
CA LEU A 100 -18.11 0.73 -7.61
C LEU A 100 -19.62 0.97 -7.42
N PRO A 101 -20.42 0.85 -8.49
CA PRO A 101 -21.88 0.94 -8.37
C PRO A 101 -22.44 -0.06 -7.37
N GLY A 102 -23.39 0.39 -6.55
CA GLY A 102 -24.05 -0.45 -5.54
C GLY A 102 -23.26 -0.66 -4.25
N ILE A 103 -22.10 0.00 -4.10
CA ILE A 103 -21.35 0.04 -2.84
C ILE A 103 -21.84 1.22 -1.99
N GLU A 104 -22.39 0.89 -0.83
CA GLU A 104 -22.63 1.83 0.25
C GLU A 104 -21.38 1.91 1.13
N ALA A 105 -21.04 3.11 1.59
CA ALA A 105 -19.89 3.35 2.46
C ALA A 105 -20.29 4.19 3.67
N LYS A 106 -19.67 3.88 4.81
CA LYS A 106 -19.70 4.67 6.03
C LYS A 106 -18.28 4.93 6.48
N LEU A 107 -18.04 6.14 6.99
CA LEU A 107 -16.78 6.54 7.58
C LEU A 107 -16.99 6.77 9.07
N GLU A 108 -16.40 5.91 9.89
CA GLU A 108 -16.42 6.06 11.34
C GLU A 108 -15.24 6.94 11.77
N PRO A 109 -15.45 7.98 12.59
CA PRO A 109 -14.35 8.77 13.15
C PRO A 109 -13.37 7.89 13.92
N VAL A 110 -12.08 8.20 13.82
CA VAL A 110 -11.02 7.50 14.56
C VAL A 110 -10.29 8.50 15.44
N GLU A 111 -10.20 8.20 16.74
CA GLU A 111 -9.49 9.04 17.71
C GLU A 111 -8.04 9.28 17.24
N GLY A 112 -7.63 10.55 17.22
CA GLY A 112 -6.28 10.96 16.79
C GLY A 112 -6.08 11.08 15.28
N ILE A 113 -7.11 10.82 14.46
CA ILE A 113 -7.10 11.08 13.01
C ILE A 113 -8.08 12.22 12.71
N HIS A 114 -7.56 13.37 12.27
CA HIS A 114 -8.36 14.57 12.01
C HIS A 114 -8.97 14.59 10.60
N GLU A 115 -8.34 13.93 9.63
CA GLU A 115 -8.79 13.86 8.24
C GLU A 115 -9.02 12.41 7.81
N GLY A 116 -10.28 12.07 7.58
CA GLY A 116 -10.71 10.73 7.16
C GLY A 116 -11.35 9.90 8.27
N GLY A 117 -11.82 8.73 7.91
CA GLY A 117 -12.47 7.80 8.82
C GLY A 117 -12.25 6.35 8.42
N ARG A 118 -12.54 5.46 9.36
CA ARG A 118 -12.48 4.01 9.13
C ARG A 118 -13.62 3.60 8.20
N LEU A 119 -13.27 2.96 7.10
CA LEU A 119 -14.20 2.60 6.06
C LEU A 119 -14.92 1.29 6.39
N THR A 120 -16.24 1.35 6.50
CA THR A 120 -17.12 0.18 6.45
C THR A 120 -17.95 0.23 5.17
N VAL A 121 -18.11 -0.90 4.50
CA VAL A 121 -18.81 -1.01 3.22
C VAL A 121 -19.91 -2.06 3.25
N ARG A 122 -20.94 -1.84 2.45
CA ARG A 122 -22.00 -2.82 2.19
C ARG A 122 -22.31 -2.81 0.70
N GLY A 123 -22.48 -3.99 0.10
CA GLY A 123 -22.76 -4.08 -1.32
C GLY A 123 -22.87 -5.53 -1.80
N PRO A 124 -23.25 -5.73 -3.06
CA PRO A 124 -23.47 -7.06 -3.63
C PRO A 124 -22.17 -7.88 -3.80
N ASN A 125 -21.01 -7.23 -3.73
CA ASN A 125 -19.68 -7.85 -3.82
C ASN A 125 -19.08 -8.19 -2.44
N VAL A 126 -19.72 -7.79 -1.34
CA VAL A 126 -19.28 -8.15 0.01
C VAL A 126 -19.52 -9.64 0.23
N MET A 127 -18.52 -10.32 0.80
CA MET A 127 -18.55 -11.76 1.05
C MET A 127 -19.74 -12.17 1.92
N ALA A 128 -20.13 -13.45 1.83
CA ALA A 128 -21.14 -14.02 2.71
C ALA A 128 -20.70 -14.04 4.19
N GLY A 129 -19.39 -14.07 4.46
CA GLY A 129 -18.83 -14.14 5.80
C GLY A 129 -17.57 -15.02 5.88
N TYR A 130 -16.95 -15.04 7.06
CA TYR A 130 -15.86 -15.97 7.34
C TYR A 130 -16.39 -17.34 7.77
N LEU A 131 -15.64 -18.41 7.49
CA LEU A 131 -15.94 -19.73 8.06
C LEU A 131 -15.63 -19.71 9.55
N ASP A 132 -16.54 -20.24 10.36
CA ASP A 132 -16.35 -20.42 11.78
C ASP A 132 -15.28 -21.52 12.02
N PRO A 133 -14.15 -21.21 12.69
CA PRO A 133 -13.10 -22.19 12.93
C PRO A 133 -13.52 -23.31 13.88
N ASP A 134 -14.50 -23.06 14.75
CA ASP A 134 -14.96 -23.99 15.77
C ASP A 134 -16.20 -24.78 15.30
N GLN A 135 -16.88 -24.33 14.25
CA GLN A 135 -18.09 -24.93 13.70
C GLN A 135 -17.98 -25.13 12.18
N PRO A 136 -17.53 -26.31 11.73
CA PRO A 136 -17.40 -26.62 10.30
C PRO A 136 -18.70 -26.34 9.52
N GLY A 137 -18.58 -25.58 8.42
CA GLY A 137 -19.70 -25.24 7.54
C GLY A 137 -20.56 -24.06 8.01
N ARG A 138 -20.34 -23.52 9.22
CA ARG A 138 -20.99 -22.29 9.67
C ARG A 138 -20.28 -21.07 9.08
N ILE A 139 -21.07 -20.13 8.55
CA ILE A 139 -20.60 -18.84 8.04
C ILE A 139 -20.96 -17.75 9.05
N ILE A 140 -20.00 -16.90 9.38
CA ILE A 140 -20.16 -15.71 10.23
C ILE A 140 -20.25 -14.50 9.31
N PRO A 141 -21.46 -13.99 9.01
CA PRO A 141 -21.63 -12.85 8.12
C PRO A 141 -21.15 -11.55 8.78
N PRO A 142 -20.80 -10.52 7.98
CA PRO A 142 -20.59 -9.17 8.50
C PRO A 142 -21.87 -8.66 9.18
N GLU A 143 -21.72 -8.00 10.33
CA GLU A 143 -22.85 -7.50 11.10
C GLU A 143 -23.66 -6.48 10.27
N GLY A 144 -24.97 -6.72 10.13
CA GLY A 144 -25.85 -5.88 9.31
C GLY A 144 -25.47 -5.79 7.82
N GLY A 145 -24.62 -6.72 7.33
CA GLY A 145 -24.07 -6.71 5.98
C GLY A 145 -22.94 -5.69 5.77
N TRP A 146 -22.47 -5.03 6.84
CA TRP A 146 -21.38 -4.06 6.78
C TRP A 146 -20.05 -4.73 7.06
N HIS A 147 -19.15 -4.71 6.09
CA HIS A 147 -17.78 -5.18 6.24
C HIS A 147 -16.85 -4.01 6.58
N ASP A 148 -16.16 -4.12 7.71
CA ASP A 148 -15.08 -3.23 8.12
C ASP A 148 -13.79 -3.59 7.39
N THR A 149 -13.31 -2.69 6.53
CA THR A 149 -12.11 -2.92 5.74
C THR A 149 -10.83 -2.81 6.58
N GLY A 150 -10.93 -2.18 7.76
CA GLY A 150 -9.78 -1.83 8.60
C GLY A 150 -8.90 -0.73 8.00
N ASP A 151 -9.33 -0.06 6.94
CA ASP A 151 -8.61 1.02 6.28
C ASP A 151 -9.19 2.39 6.63
N ILE A 152 -8.30 3.37 6.75
CA ILE A 152 -8.64 4.79 6.93
C ILE A 152 -8.62 5.45 5.57
N VAL A 153 -9.73 6.11 5.22
CA VAL A 153 -9.88 6.76 3.92
C VAL A 153 -10.48 8.15 4.06
N VAL A 154 -10.23 8.96 3.05
CA VAL A 154 -10.94 10.22 2.80
C VAL A 154 -11.76 10.04 1.52
N ILE A 155 -12.99 10.52 1.50
CA ILE A 155 -13.86 10.50 0.31
C ILE A 155 -14.24 11.94 -0.03
N GLU A 156 -13.78 12.43 -1.18
CA GLU A 156 -14.03 13.79 -1.67
C GLU A 156 -14.52 13.73 -3.12
N ASP A 157 -15.66 14.35 -3.42
CA ASP A 157 -16.36 14.25 -4.72
C ASP A 157 -16.57 12.81 -5.23
N GLY A 158 -16.72 11.87 -4.28
CA GLY A 158 -16.84 10.44 -4.55
C GLY A 158 -15.51 9.73 -4.86
N PHE A 159 -14.38 10.42 -4.91
CA PHE A 159 -13.06 9.81 -5.05
C PHE A 159 -12.51 9.40 -3.69
N VAL A 160 -12.02 8.17 -3.60
CA VAL A 160 -11.49 7.57 -2.38
C VAL A 160 -9.98 7.72 -2.35
N ALA A 161 -9.44 8.32 -1.29
CA ALA A 161 -8.01 8.37 -1.03
C ALA A 161 -7.66 7.56 0.22
N ILE A 162 -6.83 6.54 0.08
CA ILE A 162 -6.41 5.67 1.19
C ILE A 162 -5.33 6.38 2.01
N ARG A 163 -5.55 6.52 3.32
CA ARG A 163 -4.58 7.09 4.28
C ARG A 163 -3.72 6.01 4.96
N GLY A 164 -4.20 4.78 4.97
CA GLY A 164 -3.49 3.60 5.46
C GLY A 164 -4.41 2.61 6.16
N ARG A 165 -3.86 1.51 6.64
CA ARG A 165 -4.56 0.57 7.53
C ARG A 165 -4.64 1.17 8.93
N ALA A 166 -5.75 1.05 9.64
CA ALA A 166 -5.86 1.49 11.03
C ALA A 166 -4.76 0.90 11.93
N LYS A 167 -4.38 -0.37 11.70
CA LYS A 167 -3.27 -1.05 12.40
C LYS A 167 -1.86 -0.55 12.01
N ARG A 168 -1.75 0.30 10.98
CA ARG A 168 -0.51 0.90 10.46
C ARG A 168 -0.44 2.40 10.80
N PHE A 169 -1.07 2.79 11.90
CA PHE A 169 -0.87 4.07 12.56
C PHE A 169 -0.15 3.84 13.89
N ALA A 170 0.81 4.71 14.20
CA ALA A 170 1.45 4.75 15.51
C ALA A 170 0.80 5.83 16.38
N LYS A 171 0.55 5.54 17.65
CA LYS A 171 0.08 6.53 18.63
C LYS A 171 1.28 7.20 19.29
N LEU A 172 1.69 8.35 18.75
CA LEU A 172 2.83 9.12 19.23
C LEU A 172 2.33 10.33 19.99
N GLY A 173 2.51 10.37 21.31
CA GLY A 173 2.15 11.55 22.10
C GLY A 173 0.67 11.97 21.99
N GLY A 174 -0.23 11.03 21.69
CA GLY A 174 -1.66 11.29 21.51
C GLY A 174 -2.13 11.45 20.06
N GLU A 175 -1.21 11.61 19.11
CA GLU A 175 -1.51 11.70 17.67
C GLU A 175 -1.38 10.34 16.97
N MET A 176 -2.23 10.07 15.97
CA MET A 176 -2.12 8.89 15.12
C MET A 176 -1.30 9.22 13.86
N VAL A 177 -0.06 8.73 13.82
CA VAL A 177 0.86 8.96 12.71
C VAL A 177 0.82 7.79 11.72
N SER A 178 0.48 8.08 10.45
CA SER A 178 0.45 7.08 9.39
C SER A 178 1.87 6.61 9.05
N LEU A 179 2.16 5.34 9.32
CA LEU A 179 3.46 4.75 8.99
C LEU A 179 3.73 4.78 7.49
N ALA A 180 2.69 4.61 6.67
CA ALA A 180 2.79 4.63 5.20
C ALA A 180 3.11 6.04 4.66
N ALA A 181 2.62 7.10 5.32
CA ALA A 181 2.96 8.47 4.96
C ALA A 181 4.45 8.75 5.22
N VAL A 182 4.97 8.29 6.36
CA VAL A 182 6.40 8.39 6.69
C VAL A 182 7.24 7.57 5.69
N GLU A 183 6.82 6.35 5.33
CA GLU A 183 7.49 5.55 4.29
C GLU A 183 7.54 6.27 2.94
N THR A 184 6.45 6.95 2.56
CA THR A 184 6.39 7.74 1.32
C THR A 184 7.36 8.92 1.36
N MET A 185 7.47 9.59 2.51
CA MET A 185 8.46 10.67 2.71
C MET A 185 9.88 10.13 2.56
N VAL A 186 10.20 9.00 3.17
CA VAL A 186 11.53 8.36 3.12
C VAL A 186 11.87 7.94 1.68
N ALA A 187 10.93 7.32 0.96
CA ALA A 187 11.14 6.88 -0.42
C ALA A 187 11.38 8.04 -1.41
N LYS A 188 11.07 9.29 -1.07
CA LYS A 188 11.45 10.45 -1.89
C LYS A 188 12.94 10.80 -1.74
N ILE A 189 13.53 10.46 -0.60
CA ILE A 189 14.94 10.74 -0.28
C ILE A 189 15.82 9.63 -0.87
N TRP A 190 15.38 8.38 -0.71
CA TRP A 190 16.10 7.19 -1.17
C TRP A 190 15.19 6.32 -2.05
N PRO A 191 14.89 6.73 -3.29
CA PRO A 191 13.90 6.05 -4.13
C PRO A 191 14.26 4.61 -4.50
N ASP A 192 15.55 4.30 -4.58
CA ASP A 192 16.03 3.03 -5.13
C ASP A 192 16.00 1.86 -4.14
N GLN A 193 15.71 2.11 -2.86
CA GLN A 193 15.81 1.12 -1.78
C GLN A 193 14.45 0.86 -1.11
N ASN A 194 14.33 -0.28 -0.42
CA ASN A 194 13.13 -0.56 0.36
C ASN A 194 13.20 0.07 1.75
N HIS A 195 12.05 0.58 2.19
CA HIS A 195 11.87 1.24 3.47
C HIS A 195 10.59 0.77 4.13
N VAL A 196 10.69 0.41 5.41
CA VAL A 196 9.54 0.08 6.24
C VAL A 196 9.66 0.82 7.56
N VAL A 197 8.60 1.54 7.92
CA VAL A 197 8.50 2.18 9.23
C VAL A 197 7.64 1.28 10.13
N VAL A 198 8.14 1.03 11.33
CA VAL A 198 7.45 0.25 12.37
C VAL A 198 7.30 1.10 13.63
N ALA A 199 6.25 0.82 14.40
CA ALA A 199 6.05 1.39 15.72
C ALA A 199 6.55 0.41 16.79
N LEU A 200 7.39 0.90 17.70
CA LEU A 200 7.83 0.17 18.88
C LEU A 200 7.43 0.93 20.17
N PRO A 201 7.22 0.25 21.30
CA PRO A 201 6.91 0.91 22.56
C PRO A 201 8.01 1.90 23.00
N ASP A 202 7.61 3.07 23.48
CA ASP A 202 8.47 4.10 24.06
C ASP A 202 7.90 4.54 25.42
N ALA A 203 8.74 4.52 26.46
CA ALA A 203 8.31 4.76 27.83
C ALA A 203 7.79 6.18 28.09
N ARG A 204 8.14 7.16 27.24
CA ARG A 204 7.75 8.57 27.41
C ARG A 204 6.59 8.97 26.50
N LYS A 205 6.55 8.45 25.28
CA LYS A 205 5.59 8.87 24.24
C LYS A 205 4.52 7.82 23.89
N GLY A 206 4.53 6.68 24.58
CA GLY A 206 3.69 5.52 24.26
C GLY A 206 4.37 4.67 23.19
N GLU A 207 4.55 5.23 22.00
CA GLU A 207 5.27 4.60 20.89
C GLU A 207 6.38 5.51 20.33
N GLN A 208 7.28 4.91 19.55
CA GLN A 208 8.25 5.59 18.71
C GLN A 208 8.32 4.93 17.34
N LEU A 209 8.66 5.72 16.33
CA LEU A 209 8.89 5.25 14.97
C LEU A 209 10.33 4.79 14.79
N VAL A 210 10.50 3.62 14.19
CA VAL A 210 11.78 3.07 13.74
C VAL A 210 11.72 2.87 12.24
N LEU A 211 12.69 3.42 11.52
CA LEU A 211 12.87 3.16 10.09
C LEU A 211 13.75 1.92 9.92
N VAL A 212 13.22 0.87 9.30
CA VAL A 212 14.01 -0.25 8.78
C VAL A 212 14.26 0.01 7.30
N THR A 213 15.53 0.04 6.90
CA THR A 213 15.92 0.50 5.56
C THR A 213 17.07 -0.32 4.97
N GLU A 214 17.03 -0.52 3.65
CA GLU A 214 18.13 -1.11 2.89
C GLU A 214 19.16 -0.05 2.45
N THR A 215 18.94 1.24 2.73
CA THR A 215 19.91 2.31 2.42
C THR A 215 21.07 2.29 3.41
N PRO A 216 22.32 1.99 2.99
CA PRO A 216 23.45 1.87 3.92
C PRO A 216 23.83 3.18 4.60
N GLN A 217 23.60 4.31 3.93
CA GLN A 217 23.93 5.65 4.40
C GLN A 217 22.69 6.41 4.93
N ALA A 218 21.66 5.68 5.37
CA ALA A 218 20.47 6.33 5.90
C ALA A 218 20.82 7.12 7.17
N ASP A 219 20.54 8.41 7.15
CA ASP A 219 20.79 9.30 8.27
C ASP A 219 19.51 10.03 8.71
N ARG A 220 19.43 10.35 10.00
CA ARG A 220 18.24 11.01 10.56
C ARG A 220 18.15 12.50 10.18
N ALA A 221 19.26 13.14 9.84
CA ALA A 221 19.28 14.56 9.48
C ALA A 221 18.56 14.79 8.15
N ALA A 222 18.78 13.93 7.16
CA ALA A 222 18.08 13.90 5.89
C ALA A 222 16.57 13.68 6.08
N LEU A 223 16.18 12.81 7.02
CA LEU A 223 14.76 12.61 7.37
C LEU A 223 14.12 13.87 7.97
N LEU A 224 14.83 14.57 8.86
CA LEU A 224 14.37 15.83 9.46
C LEU A 224 14.18 16.92 8.39
N GLU A 225 15.16 17.10 7.51
CA GLU A 225 15.08 18.07 6.42
C GLU A 225 13.93 17.75 5.46
N ALA A 226 13.76 16.48 5.09
CA ALA A 226 12.67 16.06 4.22
C ALA A 226 11.29 16.25 4.86
N ALA A 227 11.16 15.99 6.17
CA ALA A 227 9.92 16.23 6.91
C ALA A 227 9.58 17.73 6.92
N LYS A 228 10.56 18.57 7.24
CA LYS A 228 10.41 20.03 7.22
C LYS A 228 10.00 20.56 5.85
N GLN A 229 10.65 20.09 4.77
CA GLN A 229 10.32 20.49 3.40
C GLN A 229 8.90 20.08 2.99
N GLN A 230 8.38 18.98 3.53
CA GLN A 230 7.04 18.46 3.23
C GLN A 230 5.98 18.91 4.25
N GLY A 231 6.35 19.77 5.21
CA GLY A 231 5.44 20.27 6.24
C GLY A 231 5.03 19.22 7.29
N PHE A 232 5.75 18.10 7.40
CA PHE A 232 5.49 17.11 8.44
C PHE A 232 6.07 17.56 9.79
N PRO A 233 5.34 17.34 10.91
CA PRO A 233 5.87 17.58 12.24
C PRO A 233 7.12 16.72 12.52
N GLU A 234 8.05 17.21 13.36
CA GLU A 234 9.22 16.42 13.77
C GLU A 234 8.82 15.09 14.44
N LEU A 235 7.64 15.04 15.08
CA LEU A 235 7.10 13.85 15.69
C LEU A 235 6.94 12.67 14.70
N TRP A 236 6.76 12.97 13.41
CA TRP A 236 6.62 11.97 12.34
C TRP A 236 7.98 11.41 11.87
N VAL A 237 9.09 11.99 12.31
CA VAL A 237 10.43 11.56 11.92
C VAL A 237 10.85 10.36 12.77
N PRO A 238 11.23 9.22 12.14
CA PRO A 238 11.78 8.07 12.85
C PRO A 238 12.86 8.47 13.87
N ARG A 239 12.71 8.00 15.11
CA ARG A 239 13.68 8.29 16.18
C ARG A 239 14.95 7.46 16.01
N ALA A 240 14.81 6.26 15.48
CA ALA A 240 15.91 5.35 15.21
C ALA A 240 15.85 4.81 13.78
N ILE A 241 17.01 4.44 13.25
CA ILE A 241 17.19 3.88 11.92
C ILE A 241 17.91 2.54 12.07
N LEU A 242 17.28 1.47 11.59
CA LEU A 242 17.87 0.15 11.44
C LEU A 242 18.23 -0.09 9.97
N VAL A 243 19.53 -0.06 9.67
CA VAL A 243 20.02 -0.47 8.36
C VAL A 243 20.08 -2.01 8.31
N THR A 244 19.47 -2.61 7.28
CA THR A 244 19.46 -4.05 7.03
C THR A 244 19.91 -4.34 5.59
N GLN A 245 20.40 -5.56 5.34
CA GLN A 245 20.74 -6.00 3.98
C GLN A 245 19.48 -6.28 3.14
N ALA A 246 18.42 -6.78 3.79
CA ALA A 246 17.15 -7.09 3.13
C ALA A 246 16.00 -6.92 4.14
N ILE A 247 14.88 -6.39 3.67
CA ILE A 247 13.63 -6.33 4.41
C ILE A 247 12.86 -7.65 4.23
N PRO A 248 12.32 -8.25 5.31
CA PRO A 248 11.51 -9.46 5.22
C PRO A 248 10.33 -9.33 4.24
N VAL A 249 10.14 -10.36 3.41
CA VAL A 249 9.02 -10.47 2.47
C VAL A 249 8.28 -11.80 2.64
N LEU A 250 6.99 -11.78 2.36
CA LEU A 250 6.13 -12.95 2.28
C LEU A 250 6.44 -13.76 1.01
N GLY A 251 5.96 -15.01 0.93
CA GLY A 251 6.18 -15.89 -0.23
C GLY A 251 5.64 -15.37 -1.58
N ASN A 252 4.80 -14.34 -1.56
CA ASN A 252 4.31 -13.65 -2.76
C ASN A 252 5.11 -12.38 -3.12
N GLY A 253 6.22 -12.11 -2.43
CA GLY A 253 7.11 -10.97 -2.65
C GLY A 253 6.71 -9.68 -1.93
N LYS A 254 5.57 -9.63 -1.23
CA LYS A 254 5.15 -8.45 -0.47
C LYS A 254 5.94 -8.30 0.82
N ILE A 255 6.08 -7.06 1.31
CA ILE A 255 6.67 -6.78 2.61
C ILE A 255 5.96 -7.55 3.74
N ASP A 256 6.73 -8.22 4.57
CA ASP A 256 6.26 -8.82 5.83
C ASP A 256 6.47 -7.83 6.98
N TYR A 257 5.44 -7.02 7.25
CA TYR A 257 5.47 -6.03 8.32
C TYR A 257 5.61 -6.65 9.72
N GLY A 258 5.12 -7.87 9.93
CA GLY A 258 5.20 -8.57 11.21
C GLY A 258 6.65 -8.93 11.51
N SER A 259 7.26 -9.70 10.60
CA SER A 259 8.67 -10.08 10.69
C SER A 259 9.61 -8.86 10.72
N THR A 260 9.28 -7.79 9.99
CA THR A 260 10.06 -6.54 10.02
C THR A 260 10.00 -5.85 11.39
N ARG A 261 8.84 -5.86 12.05
CA ARG A 261 8.69 -5.32 13.41
C ARG A 261 9.47 -6.15 14.42
N GLU A 262 9.45 -7.48 14.31
CA GLU A 262 10.23 -8.37 15.17
C GLU A 262 11.74 -8.17 14.98
N LEU A 263 12.20 -7.99 13.74
CA LEU A 263 13.58 -7.63 13.42
C LEU A 263 13.98 -6.32 14.11
N ALA A 264 13.16 -5.28 14.03
CA ALA A 264 13.41 -4.01 14.70
C ALA A 264 13.42 -4.15 16.24
N ALA A 265 12.47 -4.91 16.79
CA ALA A 265 12.35 -5.13 18.23
C ALA A 265 13.54 -5.92 18.81
N SER A 266 14.00 -6.97 18.11
CA SER A 266 15.15 -7.78 18.53
C SER A 266 16.47 -6.99 18.51
N ARG A 267 16.56 -5.97 17.66
CA ARG A 267 17.73 -5.08 17.54
C ARG A 267 17.57 -3.77 18.30
N ARG A 268 16.62 -3.69 19.24
CA ARG A 268 16.37 -2.48 20.03
C ARG A 268 17.59 -1.96 20.79
N SER A 269 18.56 -2.81 21.15
CA SER A 269 19.82 -2.37 21.78
C SER A 269 20.73 -1.56 20.84
N LEU A 270 20.50 -1.61 19.53
CA LEU A 270 21.22 -0.89 18.49
C LEU A 270 20.50 0.40 18.04
N LEU A 271 19.34 0.71 18.64
CA LEU A 271 18.42 1.78 18.28
C LEU A 271 18.29 2.81 19.40
#